data_AF-A0A667Z5H2-F1
#
_entry.id   AF-A0A667Z5H2-F1
#
_cell.length_a   1.000
_cell.length_b   1.000
_cell.length_c   1.000
_cell.angle_alpha   90.00
_cell.angle_beta   90.00
_cell.angle_gamma   90.00
#
_symmetry.space_group_name_H-M   'P 1'
#
loop_
_entity.id
_entity.type
_entity.pdbx_description
1 polymer ?
#
loop_
_entity_poly.entity_id
_entity_poly.type
_entity_poly.pdbx_seq_one_letter_code
_entity_poly.pdbx_strand_id
1 'polypeptide(L)'
;HVRVNRTITVSSNAHLADGYITMTSFASGDQVHYVCDIGYTPAGGSRYRRCVNGKWTPMLLTCERKSCGSAGEVENGQFVYTGAEFGDTVTAVCNEGYLLVGRGTRTCTNDGWDGRVAVCEAVECEEPQQATNAVRIGTPAQSYMFRSVIGYRCPSGILTGQREIWCTKDGTWSAPPPVCKVRTCDTPNVPNAMWMWKSTPYQYRDIVSFECVRGHVMYGASTVVCGLLMGLSTFSLFSTWPTVLKHN
;
A
#
# COMPACT_ATOMS: atom_id res chain seq x y z
N HIS A 1 -44.28 45.55 -33.73
CA HIS A 1 -44.03 44.55 -32.67
C HIS A 1 -42.80 43.75 -33.01
N VAL A 2 -41.93 43.48 -32.03
CA VAL A 2 -40.69 42.72 -32.21
C VAL A 2 -40.90 41.31 -31.70
N ARG A 3 -40.58 40.29 -32.51
CA ARG A 3 -40.45 38.93 -32.01
C ARG A 3 -39.08 38.79 -31.34
N VAL A 4 -39.04 38.29 -30.11
CA VAL A 4 -37.77 37.85 -29.51
C VAL A 4 -37.39 36.57 -30.23
N ASN A 5 -36.29 36.60 -30.97
CA ASN A 5 -35.84 35.41 -31.68
C ASN A 5 -35.31 34.41 -30.64
N ARG A 6 -35.89 33.21 -30.59
CA ARG A 6 -35.44 32.07 -29.76
C ARG A 6 -34.03 31.58 -30.12
N THR A 7 -33.45 32.10 -31.20
CA THR A 7 -32.12 31.72 -31.66
C THR A 7 -31.13 32.00 -30.55
N ILE A 8 -30.77 30.93 -29.84
CA ILE A 8 -29.53 30.72 -29.13
C ILE A 8 -28.46 31.32 -30.04
N THR A 9 -28.04 32.54 -29.72
CA THR A 9 -26.83 33.08 -30.33
C THR A 9 -25.76 32.25 -29.65
N VAL A 10 -25.17 31.33 -30.42
CA VAL A 10 -24.34 30.19 -30.00
C VAL A 10 -23.14 30.59 -29.10
N SER A 11 -22.93 31.88 -28.85
CA SER A 11 -21.83 32.42 -28.06
C SER A 11 -22.15 32.84 -26.62
N SER A 12 -23.38 32.73 -26.10
CA SER A 12 -23.71 33.39 -24.81
C SER A 12 -23.99 32.51 -23.59
N ASN A 13 -24.00 31.17 -23.68
CA ASN A 13 -24.31 30.25 -22.56
C ASN A 13 -25.43 30.80 -21.64
N ALA A 14 -26.49 31.32 -22.26
CA ALA A 14 -27.57 32.06 -21.64
C ALA A 14 -28.85 31.93 -22.45
N HIS A 15 -29.99 31.90 -21.76
CA HIS A 15 -31.31 31.81 -22.32
C HIS A 15 -32.24 32.91 -21.77
N LEU A 16 -33.34 33.13 -22.49
CA LEU A 16 -34.40 34.04 -22.06
C LEU A 16 -35.08 33.45 -20.82
N ALA A 17 -35.28 34.25 -19.78
CA ALA A 17 -35.91 33.78 -18.54
C ALA A 17 -37.35 33.28 -18.79
N ASP A 18 -37.74 32.24 -18.06
CA ASP A 18 -38.98 31.49 -18.28
C ASP A 18 -40.25 32.36 -18.33
N GLY A 19 -40.28 33.44 -17.53
CA GLY A 19 -41.40 34.38 -17.48
C GLY A 19 -41.71 35.09 -18.81
N TYR A 20 -40.78 35.07 -19.77
CA TYR A 20 -40.96 35.71 -21.08
C TYR A 20 -41.19 34.70 -22.22
N ILE A 21 -41.08 33.39 -21.96
CA ILE A 21 -41.11 32.34 -23.00
C ILE A 21 -42.48 32.24 -23.69
N THR A 22 -43.56 32.51 -22.96
CA THR A 22 -44.94 32.47 -23.48
C THR A 22 -45.37 33.76 -24.16
N MET A 23 -44.57 34.83 -24.06
CA MET A 23 -44.91 36.13 -24.63
C MET A 23 -44.59 36.17 -26.13
N THR A 24 -45.55 36.61 -26.93
CA THR A 24 -45.45 36.64 -28.41
C THR A 24 -45.20 38.04 -28.98
N SER A 25 -45.38 39.10 -28.18
CA SER A 25 -45.19 40.48 -28.60
C SER A 25 -44.70 41.38 -27.46
N PHE A 26 -43.80 42.31 -27.79
CA PHE A 26 -43.27 43.33 -26.89
C PHE A 26 -43.42 44.72 -27.51
N ALA A 27 -43.76 45.71 -26.68
CA ALA A 27 -43.83 47.13 -27.01
C ALA A 27 -42.44 47.79 -26.97
N SER A 28 -42.33 48.99 -27.55
CA SER A 28 -41.11 49.79 -27.42
C SER A 28 -41.00 50.30 -25.98
N GLY A 29 -39.84 50.14 -25.35
CA GLY A 29 -39.60 50.39 -23.93
C GLY A 29 -39.51 49.13 -23.08
N ASP A 30 -40.11 48.02 -23.54
CA ASP A 30 -40.13 46.76 -22.79
C ASP A 30 -38.72 46.22 -22.54
N GLN A 31 -38.55 45.59 -21.38
CA GLN A 31 -37.32 44.90 -21.00
C GLN A 31 -37.59 43.43 -20.76
N VAL A 32 -36.69 42.59 -21.25
CA VAL A 32 -36.71 41.14 -21.02
C VAL A 32 -35.40 40.70 -20.39
N HIS A 33 -35.48 39.79 -19.43
CA HIS A 33 -34.31 39.27 -18.74
C HIS A 33 -33.79 37.98 -19.35
N TYR A 34 -32.48 37.83 -19.31
CA TYR A 34 -31.76 36.61 -19.65
C TYR A 34 -31.06 36.08 -18.40
N VAL A 35 -30.94 34.77 -18.35
CA VAL A 35 -30.26 34.00 -17.30
C VAL A 35 -29.20 33.12 -17.94
N CYS A 36 -28.10 32.86 -17.23
CA CYS A 36 -27.09 31.92 -17.72
C CYS A 36 -27.65 30.50 -17.74
N ASP A 37 -27.15 29.69 -18.65
CA ASP A 37 -27.47 28.27 -18.74
C ASP A 37 -26.96 27.51 -17.52
N ILE A 38 -27.50 26.32 -17.29
CA ILE A 38 -27.09 25.45 -16.17
C ILE A 38 -25.57 25.22 -16.24
N GLY A 39 -24.91 25.37 -15.09
CA GLY A 39 -23.46 25.27 -15.01
C GLY A 39 -22.68 26.54 -15.39
N TYR A 40 -23.37 27.64 -15.68
CA TYR A 40 -22.76 28.94 -15.96
C TYR A 40 -23.21 30.01 -14.97
N THR A 41 -22.34 30.99 -14.73
CA THR A 41 -22.59 32.14 -13.85
C THR A 41 -22.32 33.47 -14.58
N PRO A 42 -23.08 34.53 -14.26
CA PRO A 42 -22.88 35.85 -14.87
C PRO A 42 -21.50 36.44 -14.54
N ALA A 43 -20.72 36.72 -15.58
CA ALA A 43 -19.39 37.30 -15.47
C ALA A 43 -19.36 38.81 -15.76
N GLY A 44 -20.34 39.33 -16.50
CA GLY A 44 -20.40 40.74 -16.85
C GLY A 44 -21.58 41.15 -17.73
N GLY A 45 -21.68 42.44 -17.97
CA GLY A 45 -22.70 43.05 -18.84
C GLY A 45 -24.13 43.06 -18.31
N SER A 46 -25.06 43.55 -19.13
CA SER A 46 -26.47 43.71 -18.76
C SER A 46 -27.26 42.40 -18.92
N ARG A 47 -27.97 41.99 -17.86
CA ARG A 47 -28.88 40.83 -17.86
C ARG A 47 -30.20 41.07 -18.58
N TYR A 48 -30.43 42.27 -19.11
CA TYR A 48 -31.67 42.59 -19.82
C TYR A 48 -31.39 43.19 -21.18
N ARG A 49 -32.31 42.92 -22.10
CA ARG A 49 -32.40 43.60 -23.40
C ARG A 49 -33.63 44.50 -23.40
N ARG A 50 -33.49 45.68 -23.99
CA ARG A 50 -34.59 46.64 -24.14
C ARG A 50 -35.06 46.66 -25.59
N CYS A 51 -36.36 46.70 -25.80
CA CYS A 51 -36.95 46.97 -27.10
C CYS A 51 -36.93 48.47 -27.36
N VAL A 52 -36.26 48.92 -28.42
CA VAL A 52 -36.19 50.33 -28.84
C VAL A 52 -36.59 50.42 -30.29
N ASN A 53 -37.69 51.13 -30.58
CA ASN A 53 -38.20 51.37 -31.93
C ASN A 53 -38.33 50.09 -32.77
N GLY A 54 -38.83 49.02 -32.15
CA GLY A 54 -39.02 47.75 -32.85
C GLY A 54 -37.75 46.90 -33.01
N LYS A 55 -36.64 47.21 -32.31
CA LYS A 55 -35.41 46.42 -32.31
C LYS A 55 -34.92 46.17 -30.88
N TRP A 56 -34.40 44.98 -30.61
CA TRP A 56 -33.77 44.68 -29.31
C TRP A 56 -32.36 45.26 -29.26
N THR A 57 -31.99 45.89 -28.13
CA THR A 57 -30.61 46.26 -27.83
C THR A 57 -29.68 45.04 -27.93
N PRO A 58 -28.37 45.20 -28.16
CA PRO A 58 -27.42 44.08 -28.16
C PRO A 58 -27.51 43.25 -26.87
N MET A 59 -27.24 41.95 -26.97
CA MET A 59 -27.06 41.08 -25.81
C MET A 59 -25.68 41.36 -25.22
N LEU A 60 -25.63 41.84 -23.98
CA LEU A 60 -24.38 42.20 -23.31
C LEU A 60 -24.01 41.25 -22.18
N LEU A 61 -24.92 40.43 -21.68
CA LEU A 61 -24.64 39.45 -20.63
C LEU A 61 -23.58 38.46 -21.11
N THR A 62 -22.49 38.36 -20.36
CA THR A 62 -21.47 37.33 -20.50
C THR A 62 -21.62 36.30 -19.38
N CYS A 63 -21.56 35.02 -19.75
CA CYS A 63 -21.69 33.89 -18.85
C CYS A 63 -20.43 33.02 -18.92
N GLU A 64 -19.87 32.69 -17.77
CA GLU A 64 -18.68 31.87 -17.62
C GLU A 64 -19.00 30.58 -16.87
N ARG A 65 -18.18 29.55 -17.02
CA ARG A 65 -18.42 28.27 -16.37
C ARG A 65 -18.35 28.45 -14.85
N LYS A 66 -19.29 27.84 -14.14
CA LYS A 66 -19.32 27.83 -12.68
C LYS A 66 -18.10 27.06 -12.16
N SER A 67 -17.37 27.62 -11.21
CA SER A 67 -16.30 26.89 -10.52
C SER A 67 -16.88 25.95 -9.46
N CYS A 68 -16.40 24.71 -9.42
CA CYS A 68 -16.64 23.76 -8.32
C CYS A 68 -15.59 23.86 -7.21
N GLY A 69 -14.50 24.60 -7.41
CA GLY A 69 -13.40 24.68 -6.45
C GLY A 69 -12.73 23.32 -6.20
N SER A 70 -12.34 23.07 -4.95
CA SER A 70 -11.70 21.81 -4.55
C SER A 70 -12.65 20.63 -4.59
N ALA A 71 -12.20 19.51 -5.16
CA ALA A 71 -12.88 18.21 -5.12
C ALA A 71 -12.70 17.46 -3.80
N GLY A 72 -12.14 18.11 -2.78
CA GLY A 72 -11.79 17.50 -1.49
C GLY A 72 -10.41 16.84 -1.50
N GLU A 73 -10.06 16.23 -0.37
CA GLU A 73 -8.77 15.57 -0.17
C GLU A 73 -8.94 14.06 -0.18
N VAL A 74 -8.06 13.36 -0.89
CA VAL A 74 -8.04 11.89 -0.92
C VAL A 74 -7.05 11.41 0.12
N GLU A 75 -7.52 10.70 1.14
CA GLU A 75 -6.63 10.10 2.13
C GLU A 75 -5.70 9.08 1.44
N ASN A 76 -4.40 9.15 1.71
CA ASN A 76 -3.38 8.33 1.04
C ASN A 76 -3.39 8.42 -0.50
N GLY A 77 -3.76 9.58 -1.04
CA GLY A 77 -3.71 9.87 -2.47
C GLY A 77 -3.86 11.35 -2.77
N GLN A 78 -4.21 11.65 -4.01
CA GLN A 78 -4.47 13.01 -4.47
C GLN A 78 -5.40 13.02 -5.69
N PHE A 79 -6.05 14.15 -5.93
CA PHE A 79 -6.75 14.38 -7.19
C PHE A 79 -5.85 15.08 -8.21
N VAL A 80 -5.87 14.55 -9.43
CA VAL A 80 -5.32 15.21 -10.62
C VAL A 80 -6.47 15.88 -11.36
N TYR A 81 -6.41 17.21 -11.49
CA TYR A 81 -7.46 18.04 -12.08
C TYR A 81 -7.19 18.25 -13.58
N THR A 82 -8.23 18.08 -14.40
CA THR A 82 -8.23 18.66 -15.76
C THR A 82 -8.60 20.15 -15.73
N GLY A 83 -9.30 20.56 -14.67
CA GLY A 83 -9.78 21.90 -14.38
C GLY A 83 -10.72 21.86 -13.17
N ALA A 84 -11.29 23.00 -12.78
CA ALA A 84 -12.17 23.11 -11.61
C ALA A 84 -13.48 23.84 -11.93
N GLU A 85 -13.89 23.86 -13.20
CA GLU A 85 -15.09 24.50 -13.69
C GLU A 85 -16.09 23.49 -14.26
N PHE A 86 -17.34 23.92 -14.47
CA PHE A 86 -18.42 23.07 -14.94
C PHE A 86 -18.02 22.23 -16.17
N GLY A 87 -18.24 20.92 -16.06
CA GLY A 87 -17.84 19.92 -17.05
C GLY A 87 -16.41 19.39 -16.92
N ASP A 88 -15.54 20.04 -16.15
CA ASP A 88 -14.19 19.54 -15.88
C ASP A 88 -14.23 18.28 -15.00
N THR A 89 -13.13 17.52 -15.00
CA THR A 89 -13.02 16.27 -14.27
C THR A 89 -11.79 16.22 -13.38
N VAL A 90 -11.87 15.41 -12.33
CA VAL A 90 -10.73 15.04 -11.50
C VAL A 90 -10.61 13.54 -11.45
N THR A 91 -9.37 13.06 -11.38
CA THR A 91 -9.06 11.63 -11.23
C THR A 91 -8.19 11.43 -9.99
N ALA A 92 -8.61 10.54 -9.10
CA ALA A 92 -7.87 10.16 -7.92
C ALA A 92 -6.69 9.25 -8.30
N VAL A 93 -5.53 9.56 -7.74
CA VAL A 93 -4.31 8.78 -7.85
C VAL A 93 -3.86 8.45 -6.44
N CYS A 94 -3.76 7.16 -6.12
CA CYS A 94 -3.33 6.72 -4.81
C CYS A 94 -1.80 6.79 -4.66
N ASN A 95 -1.36 6.99 -3.42
CA ASN A 95 0.06 6.94 -3.07
C ASN A 95 0.61 5.52 -3.23
N GLU A 96 1.93 5.38 -3.25
CA GLU A 96 2.59 4.07 -3.34
C GLU A 96 2.15 3.15 -2.19
N GLY A 97 1.76 1.92 -2.54
CA GLY A 97 1.29 0.92 -1.59
C GLY A 97 -0.18 1.08 -1.17
N TYR A 98 -0.94 1.89 -1.91
CA TYR A 98 -2.39 2.03 -1.76
C TYR A 98 -3.10 1.78 -3.09
N LEU A 99 -4.29 1.19 -3.03
CA LEU A 99 -5.13 0.87 -4.18
C LEU A 99 -6.43 1.67 -4.14
N LEU A 100 -6.84 2.15 -5.32
CA LEU A 100 -8.09 2.85 -5.49
C LEU A 100 -9.26 1.85 -5.39
N VAL A 101 -10.19 2.10 -4.47
CA VAL A 101 -11.39 1.29 -4.30
C VAL A 101 -12.61 2.04 -4.82
N GLY A 102 -13.25 1.48 -5.85
CA GLY A 102 -14.44 2.04 -6.48
C GLY A 102 -14.15 3.14 -7.52
N ARG A 103 -15.05 4.12 -7.65
CA ARG A 103 -14.95 5.20 -8.66
C ARG A 103 -13.91 6.24 -8.21
N GLY A 104 -12.83 6.39 -8.99
CA GLY A 104 -11.79 7.39 -8.75
C GLY A 104 -12.01 8.72 -9.47
N THR A 105 -13.02 8.84 -10.32
CA THR A 105 -13.26 10.07 -11.09
C THR A 105 -14.45 10.85 -10.59
N ARG A 106 -14.36 12.18 -10.57
CA ARG A 106 -15.49 13.08 -10.31
C ARG A 106 -15.56 14.13 -11.41
N THR A 107 -16.76 14.61 -11.67
CA THR A 107 -17.07 15.62 -12.69
C THR A 107 -17.70 16.82 -12.00
N CYS A 108 -17.27 18.02 -12.38
CA CYS A 108 -17.84 19.26 -11.87
C CYS A 108 -19.20 19.48 -12.53
N THR A 109 -20.26 19.40 -11.72
CA THR A 109 -21.65 19.58 -12.15
C THR A 109 -22.19 20.93 -11.67
N ASN A 110 -23.47 21.20 -11.94
CA ASN A 110 -24.11 22.42 -11.47
C ASN A 110 -24.13 22.51 -9.93
N ASP A 111 -24.16 21.37 -9.25
CA ASP A 111 -24.27 21.29 -7.79
C ASP A 111 -22.91 21.08 -7.10
N GLY A 112 -21.81 21.17 -7.88
CA GLY A 112 -20.45 20.88 -7.41
C GLY A 112 -19.91 19.57 -7.98
N TRP A 113 -18.84 19.08 -7.39
CA TRP A 113 -18.25 17.79 -7.77
C TRP A 113 -19.21 16.64 -7.48
N ASP A 114 -19.55 15.84 -8.50
CA ASP A 114 -20.42 14.67 -8.34
C ASP A 114 -19.79 13.55 -7.50
N GLY A 115 -20.60 12.61 -7.05
CA GLY A 115 -20.13 11.44 -6.32
C GLY A 115 -19.45 11.76 -4.98
N ARG A 116 -18.85 10.73 -4.39
CA ARG A 116 -18.07 10.84 -3.15
C ARG A 116 -16.59 10.99 -3.44
N VAL A 117 -15.84 11.48 -2.46
CA VAL A 117 -14.37 11.48 -2.50
C VAL A 117 -13.88 10.03 -2.65
N ALA A 118 -12.87 9.84 -3.49
CA ALA A 118 -12.27 8.53 -3.74
C ALA A 118 -11.56 8.01 -2.48
N VAL A 119 -11.48 6.68 -2.35
CA VAL A 119 -10.83 6.01 -1.21
C VAL A 119 -9.63 5.22 -1.70
N CYS A 120 -8.49 5.44 -1.08
CA CYS A 120 -7.26 4.70 -1.31
C CYS A 120 -6.97 3.82 -0.08
N GLU A 121 -7.14 2.51 -0.24
CA GLU A 121 -6.92 1.54 0.84
C GLU A 121 -5.50 0.99 0.76
N ALA A 122 -4.88 0.72 1.91
CA ALA A 122 -3.54 0.17 1.94
C ALA A 122 -3.55 -1.23 1.33
N VAL A 123 -2.51 -1.55 0.56
CA VAL A 123 -2.29 -2.90 0.06
C VAL A 123 -2.07 -3.84 1.24
N GLU A 124 -2.75 -4.98 1.22
CA GLU A 124 -2.63 -6.01 2.24
C GLU A 124 -1.84 -7.20 1.70
N CYS A 125 -0.88 -7.68 2.49
CA CYS A 125 -0.18 -8.92 2.22
C CYS A 125 -0.89 -10.08 2.91
N GLU A 126 -0.97 -11.21 2.20
CA GLU A 126 -1.44 -12.45 2.80
C GLU A 126 -0.53 -12.91 3.95
N GLU A 127 -1.08 -13.70 4.86
CA GLU A 127 -0.32 -14.34 5.93
C GLU A 127 0.85 -15.16 5.33
N PRO A 128 2.12 -14.88 5.71
CA PRO A 128 3.25 -15.58 5.12
C PRO A 128 3.29 -17.04 5.54
N GLN A 129 3.94 -17.86 4.72
CA GLN A 129 4.14 -19.28 5.03
C GLN A 129 4.78 -19.49 6.41
N GLN A 130 4.56 -20.67 7.00
CA GLN A 130 5.12 -20.99 8.29
C GLN A 130 6.65 -21.10 8.20
N ALA A 131 7.35 -20.35 9.05
CA ALA A 131 8.81 -20.43 9.13
C ALA A 131 9.24 -21.77 9.75
N THR A 132 10.26 -22.41 9.15
CA THR A 132 10.75 -23.70 9.63
C THR A 132 11.65 -23.52 10.85
N ASN A 133 11.23 -24.06 11.99
CA ASN A 133 11.91 -24.00 13.31
C ASN A 133 12.19 -22.58 13.86
N ALA A 134 11.77 -21.52 13.16
CA ALA A 134 11.95 -20.14 13.59
C ALA A 134 10.67 -19.65 14.29
N VAL A 135 10.84 -18.75 15.25
CA VAL A 135 9.75 -18.18 16.05
C VAL A 135 9.58 -16.72 15.66
N ARG A 136 8.34 -16.29 15.44
CA ARG A 136 8.02 -14.87 15.19
C ARG A 136 8.25 -14.04 16.46
N ILE A 137 8.71 -12.82 16.27
CA ILE A 137 8.89 -11.85 17.36
C ILE A 137 7.57 -11.09 17.51
N GLY A 138 6.99 -11.14 18.70
CA GLY A 138 5.69 -10.52 19.00
C GLY A 138 4.49 -11.42 18.65
N THR A 139 3.30 -10.86 18.78
CA THR A 139 2.03 -11.53 18.46
C THR A 139 1.66 -11.30 17.00
N PRO A 140 1.15 -12.32 16.28
CA PRO A 140 0.60 -12.13 14.94
C PRO A 140 -0.47 -11.04 14.91
N ALA A 141 -0.44 -10.19 13.89
CA ALA A 141 -1.48 -9.19 13.66
C ALA A 141 -2.70 -9.84 12.98
N GLN A 142 -3.85 -9.16 13.04
CA GLN A 142 -5.06 -9.60 12.31
C GLN A 142 -4.90 -9.43 10.79
N SER A 143 -4.17 -8.40 10.36
CA SER A 143 -3.88 -8.07 8.96
C SER A 143 -2.49 -7.45 8.82
N TYR A 144 -1.89 -7.55 7.64
CA TYR A 144 -0.56 -7.00 7.35
C TYR A 144 -0.63 -6.03 6.17
N MET A 145 -0.71 -4.75 6.49
CA MET A 145 -0.77 -3.68 5.49
C MET A 145 0.63 -3.32 4.98
N PHE A 146 0.71 -2.59 3.86
CA PHE A 146 1.95 -2.07 3.30
C PHE A 146 2.91 -1.54 4.37
N ARG A 147 4.18 -1.96 4.30
CA ARG A 147 5.26 -1.68 5.28
C ARG A 147 5.13 -2.35 6.64
N SER A 148 4.12 -3.20 6.88
CA SER A 148 4.08 -4.08 8.05
C SER A 148 5.30 -5.00 8.04
N VAL A 149 5.89 -5.23 9.22
CA VAL A 149 7.14 -5.99 9.38
C VAL A 149 6.91 -7.18 10.29
N ILE A 150 7.40 -8.35 9.88
CA ILE A 150 7.46 -9.55 10.73
C ILE A 150 8.93 -9.87 10.99
N GLY A 151 9.30 -9.83 12.26
CA GLY A 151 10.62 -10.26 12.73
C GLY A 151 10.61 -11.73 13.15
N TYR A 152 11.72 -12.42 12.91
CA TYR A 152 11.95 -13.80 13.34
C TYR A 152 13.16 -13.91 14.26
N ARG A 153 13.11 -14.91 15.14
CA ARG A 153 14.23 -15.35 15.97
C ARG A 153 14.35 -16.86 15.94
N CYS A 154 15.58 -17.35 16.06
CA CYS A 154 15.88 -18.77 16.18
C CYS A 154 16.27 -19.04 17.64
N PRO A 155 15.45 -19.74 18.45
CA PRO A 155 15.74 -19.97 19.86
C PRO A 155 17.05 -20.72 20.10
N SER A 156 17.33 -21.73 19.27
CA SER A 156 18.49 -22.61 19.39
C SER A 156 19.12 -22.82 18.02
N GLY A 157 19.88 -21.84 17.51
CA GLY A 157 20.55 -21.99 16.22
C GLY A 157 20.89 -20.69 15.52
N ILE A 158 20.95 -20.75 14.18
CA ILE A 158 21.21 -19.61 13.29
C ILE A 158 20.05 -19.50 12.30
N LEU A 159 19.55 -18.28 12.10
CA LEU A 159 18.59 -18.00 11.02
C LEU A 159 19.31 -17.99 9.67
N THR A 160 18.81 -18.77 8.72
CA THR A 160 19.20 -18.73 7.31
C THR A 160 18.10 -18.00 6.54
N GLY A 161 18.42 -16.84 5.97
CA GLY A 161 17.45 -15.95 5.30
C GLY A 161 17.35 -14.57 5.95
N GLN A 162 16.36 -13.77 5.54
CA GLN A 162 16.12 -12.45 6.14
C GLN A 162 15.51 -12.59 7.54
N ARG A 163 16.07 -11.87 8.52
CA ARG A 163 15.54 -11.84 9.89
C ARG A 163 14.18 -11.15 9.96
N GLU A 164 13.97 -10.16 9.10
CA GLU A 164 12.77 -9.36 9.01
C GLU A 164 12.28 -9.37 7.56
N ILE A 165 10.99 -9.58 7.39
CA ILE A 165 10.31 -9.45 6.09
C ILE A 165 9.27 -8.35 6.22
N TRP A 166 9.02 -7.62 5.13
CA TRP A 166 8.03 -6.54 5.11
C TRP A 166 7.06 -6.67 3.95
N CYS A 167 5.84 -6.17 4.16
CA CYS A 167 4.81 -6.13 3.13
C CYS A 167 5.15 -5.06 2.09
N THR A 168 5.25 -5.49 0.82
CA THR A 168 5.58 -4.61 -0.31
C THR A 168 4.33 -3.96 -0.89
N LYS A 169 4.52 -3.00 -1.80
CA LYS A 169 3.42 -2.32 -2.49
C LYS A 169 2.61 -3.24 -3.41
N ASP A 170 3.17 -4.39 -3.76
CA ASP A 170 2.56 -5.35 -4.68
C ASP A 170 1.71 -6.41 -3.93
N GLY A 171 1.55 -6.26 -2.61
CA GLY A 171 0.79 -7.22 -1.78
C GLY A 171 1.55 -8.52 -1.51
N THR A 172 2.86 -8.51 -1.71
CA THR A 172 3.75 -9.66 -1.46
C THR A 172 4.80 -9.34 -0.40
N TRP A 173 5.33 -10.37 0.24
CA TRP A 173 6.42 -10.21 1.20
C TRP A 173 7.76 -9.98 0.49
N SER A 174 8.61 -9.13 1.08
CA SER A 174 9.95 -8.80 0.56
C SER A 174 10.87 -10.01 0.36
N ALA A 175 10.65 -11.08 1.14
CA ALA A 175 11.34 -12.34 1.04
C ALA A 175 10.51 -13.47 1.68
N PRO A 176 10.82 -14.75 1.39
CA PRO A 176 10.24 -15.86 2.13
C PRO A 176 10.70 -15.86 3.60
N PRO A 177 9.93 -16.49 4.50
CA PRO A 177 10.30 -16.66 5.91
C PRO A 177 11.66 -17.38 6.07
N PRO A 178 12.48 -17.00 7.06
CA PRO A 178 13.77 -17.63 7.28
C PRO A 178 13.63 -19.04 7.88
N VAL A 179 14.68 -19.83 7.71
CA VAL A 179 14.79 -21.17 8.30
C VAL A 179 15.73 -21.11 9.50
N CYS A 180 15.28 -21.59 10.66
CA CYS A 180 16.13 -21.75 11.84
C CYS A 180 16.87 -23.10 11.74
N LYS A 181 18.17 -23.02 11.49
CA LYS A 181 19.05 -24.20 11.51
C LYS A 181 19.63 -24.34 12.89
N VAL A 182 19.27 -25.44 13.53
CA VAL A 182 19.79 -25.79 14.84
C VAL A 182 21.27 -26.13 14.71
N ARG A 183 22.08 -25.65 15.67
CA ARG A 183 23.49 -26.04 15.74
C ARG A 183 23.57 -27.48 16.26
N THR A 184 23.67 -28.43 15.35
CA THR A 184 23.91 -29.83 15.68
C THR A 184 25.39 -30.18 15.50
N CYS A 185 25.94 -30.99 16.39
CA CYS A 185 27.25 -31.61 16.19
C CYS A 185 27.10 -32.93 15.45
N ASP A 186 28.13 -33.27 14.67
CA ASP A 186 28.26 -34.60 14.09
C ASP A 186 28.37 -35.66 15.19
N THR A 187 27.98 -36.89 14.85
CA THR A 187 28.09 -38.01 15.77
C THR A 187 29.56 -38.29 16.07
N PRO A 188 29.96 -38.38 17.35
CA PRO A 188 31.30 -38.76 17.71
C PRO A 188 31.79 -40.05 17.06
N ASN A 189 32.97 -39.98 16.45
CA ASN A 189 33.65 -41.15 15.89
C ASN A 189 34.95 -41.41 16.66
N VAL A 190 34.84 -42.13 17.78
CA VAL A 190 35.98 -42.57 18.60
C VAL A 190 36.07 -44.10 18.52
N PRO A 191 37.00 -44.65 17.70
CA PRO A 191 37.19 -46.09 17.58
C PRO A 191 37.51 -46.74 18.94
N ASN A 192 37.04 -47.96 19.16
CA ASN A 192 37.27 -48.73 20.39
C ASN A 192 36.74 -48.08 21.69
N ALA A 193 35.82 -47.12 21.58
CA ALA A 193 35.05 -46.58 22.71
C ALA A 193 33.54 -46.73 22.48
N MET A 194 32.81 -46.87 23.59
CA MET A 194 31.35 -46.74 23.65
C MET A 194 31.02 -45.33 24.15
N TRP A 195 30.06 -44.64 23.53
CA TRP A 195 29.55 -43.37 24.05
C TRP A 195 28.26 -43.60 24.84
N MET A 196 28.19 -43.01 26.03
CA MET A 196 26.98 -43.04 26.85
C MET A 196 26.04 -41.90 26.43
N TRP A 197 24.73 -42.13 26.56
CA TRP A 197 23.60 -41.23 26.24
C TRP A 197 23.15 -41.20 24.76
N LYS A 198 21.85 -41.49 24.54
CA LYS A 198 21.17 -41.55 23.23
C LYS A 198 20.28 -40.30 23.04
N SER A 199 20.64 -39.44 22.09
CA SER A 199 19.71 -38.83 21.11
C SER A 199 20.50 -38.06 20.06
N THR A 200 20.84 -38.73 18.94
CA THR A 200 21.31 -38.05 17.73
C THR A 200 20.14 -37.31 17.08
N PRO A 201 20.28 -36.07 16.61
CA PRO A 201 21.51 -35.26 16.54
C PRO A 201 21.85 -34.54 17.86
N TYR A 202 23.16 -34.47 18.19
CA TYR A 202 23.67 -33.79 19.39
C TYR A 202 23.49 -32.27 19.26
N GLN A 203 22.93 -31.66 20.29
CA GLN A 203 22.63 -30.23 20.38
C GLN A 203 23.81 -29.45 20.96
N TYR A 204 23.91 -28.17 20.61
CA TYR A 204 24.89 -27.26 21.21
C TYR A 204 24.80 -27.27 22.75
N ARG A 205 25.94 -27.50 23.41
CA ARG A 205 26.18 -27.74 24.85
C ARG A 205 25.91 -29.15 25.36
N ASP A 206 25.50 -30.10 24.52
CA ASP A 206 25.46 -31.50 24.93
C ASP A 206 26.85 -31.99 25.33
N ILE A 207 26.91 -32.83 26.37
CA ILE A 207 28.15 -33.45 26.84
C ILE A 207 28.08 -34.93 26.48
N VAL A 208 29.05 -35.39 25.68
CA VAL A 208 29.17 -36.80 25.34
C VAL A 208 30.32 -37.40 26.13
N SER A 209 30.03 -38.48 26.85
CA SER A 209 31.01 -39.24 27.63
C SER A 209 31.38 -40.53 26.94
N PHE A 210 32.67 -40.85 26.93
CA PHE A 210 33.21 -42.07 26.31
C PHE A 210 33.71 -43.04 27.37
N GLU A 211 33.51 -44.33 27.11
CA GLU A 211 34.05 -45.44 27.88
C GLU A 211 34.84 -46.36 26.94
N CYS A 212 36.03 -46.80 27.35
CA CYS A 212 36.83 -47.71 26.53
C CYS A 212 36.20 -49.10 26.48
N VAL A 213 36.24 -49.72 25.31
CA VAL A 213 35.99 -51.16 25.18
C VAL A 213 37.09 -51.91 25.97
N ARG A 214 36.73 -53.04 26.60
CA ARG A 214 37.66 -53.84 27.41
C ARG A 214 39.00 -54.08 26.71
N GLY A 215 40.09 -53.92 27.46
CA GLY A 215 41.45 -54.07 26.94
C GLY A 215 42.00 -52.85 26.19
N HIS A 216 41.36 -51.69 26.30
CA HIS A 216 41.86 -50.43 25.76
C HIS A 216 41.97 -49.34 26.84
N VAL A 217 42.81 -48.34 26.59
CA VAL A 217 43.04 -47.18 27.45
C VAL A 217 42.80 -45.90 26.65
N MET A 218 42.13 -44.93 27.26
CA MET A 218 41.84 -43.62 26.69
C MET A 218 42.96 -42.63 27.00
N TYR A 219 43.43 -41.91 25.99
CA TYR A 219 44.33 -40.77 26.13
C TYR A 219 43.60 -39.49 25.73
N GLY A 220 43.53 -38.54 26.66
CA GLY A 220 42.80 -37.27 26.51
C GLY A 220 41.58 -37.17 27.42
N ALA A 221 40.68 -36.24 27.13
CA ALA A 221 39.46 -36.04 27.90
C ALA A 221 38.44 -37.17 27.63
N SER A 222 37.85 -37.72 28.69
CA SER A 222 36.80 -38.74 28.60
C SER A 222 35.41 -38.18 28.29
N THR A 223 35.29 -36.85 28.20
CA THR A 223 34.06 -36.14 27.83
C THR A 223 34.37 -35.06 26.78
N VAL A 224 33.43 -34.85 25.87
CA VAL A 224 33.47 -33.75 24.90
C VAL A 224 32.18 -32.95 24.95
N VAL A 225 32.29 -31.64 24.84
CA VAL A 225 31.14 -30.73 24.78
C VAL A 225 30.88 -30.38 23.32
N CYS A 226 29.64 -30.56 22.86
CA CYS A 226 29.19 -30.07 21.56
C CYS A 226 29.22 -28.53 21.56
N GLY A 227 30.27 -27.92 21.00
CA GLY A 227 30.49 -26.48 21.08
C GLY A 227 31.58 -25.98 20.12
N LEU A 228 31.86 -24.68 20.15
CA LEU A 228 32.99 -24.08 19.44
C LEU A 228 34.25 -24.23 20.31
N LEU A 229 35.35 -24.73 19.74
CA LEU A 229 36.66 -24.67 20.38
C LEU A 229 37.02 -23.21 20.66
N MET A 230 37.31 -22.89 21.93
CA MET A 230 37.87 -21.59 22.31
C MET A 230 39.27 -21.48 21.68
N GLY A 231 39.40 -20.85 20.51
CA GLY A 231 40.70 -20.46 19.95
C GLY A 231 40.94 -20.58 18.45
N LEU A 232 40.02 -21.07 17.60
CA LEU A 232 40.25 -21.16 16.16
C LEU A 232 39.11 -20.53 15.34
N SER A 233 39.47 -19.57 14.48
CA SER A 233 38.60 -18.82 13.55
C SER A 233 38.09 -19.64 12.36
N THR A 234 38.03 -20.97 12.48
CA THR A 234 37.61 -21.87 11.41
C THR A 234 36.45 -22.73 11.90
N PHE A 235 35.35 -22.69 11.14
CA PHE A 235 34.13 -23.48 11.38
C PHE A 235 34.40 -24.97 11.19
N SER A 236 34.98 -25.60 12.20
CA SER A 236 35.19 -27.05 12.26
C SER A 236 34.76 -27.52 13.65
N LEU A 237 33.67 -28.30 13.69
CA LEU A 237 32.99 -28.86 14.87
C LEU A 237 33.77 -29.98 15.56
N PHE A 238 35.10 -30.00 15.45
CA PHE A 238 35.91 -31.05 16.03
C PHE A 238 36.44 -30.58 17.38
N SER A 239 35.78 -30.97 18.48
CA SER A 239 36.53 -31.19 19.72
C SER A 239 37.63 -32.22 19.41
N THR A 240 38.87 -32.00 19.85
CA THR A 240 39.94 -32.99 19.72
C THR A 240 39.46 -34.32 20.31
N TRP A 241 39.25 -35.32 19.46
CA TRP A 241 38.75 -36.62 19.89
C TRP A 241 39.80 -37.32 20.76
N PRO A 242 39.40 -37.98 21.87
CA PRO A 242 40.31 -38.81 22.63
C PRO A 242 40.83 -39.97 21.76
N THR A 243 42.07 -40.38 21.98
CA THR A 243 42.67 -41.53 21.29
C THR A 243 42.57 -42.77 22.17
N VAL A 244 42.12 -43.89 21.61
CA VAL A 244 41.96 -45.15 22.35
C VAL A 244 42.90 -46.20 21.79
N LEU A 245 43.82 -46.69 22.61
CA LEU A 245 44.84 -47.66 22.22
C LEU A 245 44.66 -48.96 22.99
N LYS A 246 45.05 -50.08 22.37
CA LYS A 246 45.01 -51.40 22.99
C LYS A 246 46.03 -51.44 24.13
N HIS A 247 45.61 -51.95 25.28
CA HIS A 247 46.49 -52.23 26.39
C HIS A 247 47.42 -53.38 25.96
N ASN A 248 48.73 -53.13 25.98
CA ASN A 248 49.74 -54.17 25.82
C ASN A 248 49.79 -55.08 27.05
#